data_AF-A0A973P0X7-F1
#
_entry.id   AF-A0A973P0X7-F1
#
_cell.length_a   1.000
_cell.length_b   1.000
_cell.length_c   1.000
_cell.angle_alpha   90.00
_cell.angle_beta   90.00
_cell.angle_gamma   90.00
#
_symmetry.space_group_name_H-M   'P 1'
#
loop_
_entity.id
_entity.type
_entity.pdbx_description
1 polymer ?
#
loop_
_entity_poly.entity_id
_entity_poly.type
_entity_poly.pdbx_seq_one_letter_code
_entity_poly.pdbx_strand_id
1 'polypeptide(L)'
;MLEVGRAQKTIFVARDLRLRELQREIQEGLNVVESFNGANSVIFYGKGGDIATNRREELEMSVRIPQAALVYINTLMPQDVLTEPEWAKLLKPADRRGLTPLFRQHVQPSGEVRLDVAKRLLLGGASAARPGGG
;
A
#
# COMPACT_ATOMS: atom_id res chain seq x y z
N MET A 1 5.72 26.22 29.93
CA MET A 1 5.74 25.10 28.96
C MET A 1 5.25 25.49 27.56
N LEU A 2 4.27 26.39 27.40
CA LEU A 2 3.74 26.78 26.08
C LEU A 2 4.78 27.42 25.14
N GLU A 3 5.62 28.32 25.68
CA GLU A 3 6.64 29.04 24.91
C GLU A 3 7.74 28.13 24.34
N VAL A 4 8.13 27.09 25.10
CA VAL A 4 9.12 26.11 24.64
C VAL A 4 8.57 25.31 23.46
N GLY A 5 7.29 24.92 23.50
CA GLY A 5 6.62 24.24 22.40
C GLY A 5 6.50 25.11 21.15
N ARG A 6 6.27 26.42 21.32
CA ARG A 6 6.22 27.39 20.20
C ARG A 6 7.60 27.56 19.56
N ALA A 7 8.65 27.72 20.39
CA ALA A 7 10.03 27.82 19.92
C ALA A 7 10.46 26.55 19.17
N GLN A 8 10.14 25.36 19.68
CA GLN A 8 10.42 24.10 19.00
C GLN A 8 9.75 24.00 17.63
N LYS A 9 8.47 24.38 17.52
CA LYS A 9 7.76 24.41 16.23
C LYS A 9 8.40 25.37 15.25
N THR A 10 8.77 26.58 15.68
CA THR A 10 9.44 27.55 14.81
C THR A 10 10.81 27.05 14.35
N ILE A 11 11.60 26.45 15.24
CA ILE A 11 12.90 25.85 14.88
C ILE A 11 12.70 24.70 13.87
N PHE A 12 11.70 23.85 14.09
CA PHE A 12 11.38 22.77 13.19
C PHE A 12 10.97 23.28 11.80
N VAL A 13 10.06 24.26 11.71
CA VAL A 13 9.63 24.86 10.44
C VAL A 13 10.80 25.55 9.73
N ALA A 14 11.66 26.26 10.45
CA ALA A 14 12.85 26.87 9.87
C ALA A 14 13.84 25.83 9.32
N ARG A 15 13.96 24.66 9.97
CA ARG A 15 14.75 23.53 9.47
C ARG A 15 14.11 22.89 8.25
N ASP A 16 12.81 22.67 8.27
CA ASP A 16 12.05 22.11 7.15
C ASP A 16 12.22 22.97 5.89
N LEU A 17 11.99 24.29 6.00
CA LEU A 17 12.14 25.21 4.87
C LEU A 17 13.58 25.30 4.34
N ARG A 18 14.57 25.05 5.19
CA ARG A 18 16.00 25.16 4.82
C ARG A 18 16.56 23.86 4.25
N LEU A 19 16.13 22.71 4.75
CA LEU A 19 16.73 21.41 4.48
C LEU A 19 15.82 20.58 3.57
N ARG A 20 16.17 20.50 2.28
CA ARG A 20 15.45 19.68 1.30
C ARG A 20 15.44 18.18 1.65
N GLU A 21 16.47 17.72 2.37
CA GLU A 21 16.54 16.33 2.85
C GLU A 21 15.46 16.05 3.90
N LEU A 22 15.26 16.97 4.85
CA LEU A 22 14.21 16.87 5.86
C LEU A 22 12.81 16.88 5.23
N GLN A 23 12.59 17.70 4.21
CA GLN A 23 11.32 17.72 3.47
C GLN A 23 11.06 16.39 2.76
N ARG A 24 12.08 15.81 2.12
CA ARG A 24 11.97 14.51 1.45
C ARG A 24 11.65 13.40 2.45
N GLU A 25 12.35 13.36 3.58
CA GLU A 25 12.08 12.39 4.65
C GLU A 25 10.64 12.50 5.17
N ILE A 26 10.17 13.72 5.44
CA ILE A 26 8.80 13.96 5.92
C ILE A 26 7.78 13.54 4.85
N GLN A 27 7.99 13.91 3.59
CA GLN A 27 7.07 13.55 2.50
C GLN A 27 7.07 12.04 2.21
N GLU A 28 8.21 11.37 2.30
CA GLU A 28 8.31 9.92 2.20
C GLU A 28 7.54 9.23 3.32
N GLY A 29 7.71 9.69 4.57
CA GLY A 29 6.95 9.19 5.71
C GLY A 29 5.44 9.46 5.59
N LEU A 30 5.07 10.68 5.16
CA LEU A 30 3.68 11.06 4.97
C LEU A 30 3.01 10.24 3.87
N ASN A 31 3.67 10.02 2.74
CA ASN A 31 3.16 9.19 1.65
C ASN A 31 2.83 7.75 2.12
N VAL A 32 3.64 7.19 3.02
CA VAL A 32 3.38 5.87 3.60
C VAL A 32 2.15 5.90 4.50
N VAL A 33 2.06 6.88 5.41
CA VAL A 33 0.97 6.99 6.38
C VAL A 33 -0.35 7.34 5.70
N GLU A 34 -0.36 8.28 4.76
CA GLU A 34 -1.54 8.67 3.99
C GLU A 34 -2.00 7.53 3.08
N SER A 35 -1.07 6.87 2.41
CA SER A 35 -1.44 5.67 1.67
C SER A 35 -2.01 4.63 2.63
N PHE A 36 -1.37 4.33 3.75
CA PHE A 36 -1.89 3.39 4.73
C PHE A 36 -3.31 3.74 5.22
N ASN A 37 -3.56 5.01 5.56
CA ASN A 37 -4.88 5.47 5.99
C ASN A 37 -5.93 5.36 4.88
N GLY A 38 -5.56 5.66 3.65
CA GLY A 38 -6.44 5.43 2.50
C GLY A 38 -6.68 3.95 2.18
N ALA A 39 -5.89 3.01 2.74
CA ALA A 39 -6.18 1.57 2.62
C ALA A 39 -7.29 1.19 3.58
N ASN A 40 -7.29 1.76 4.79
CA ASN A 40 -8.31 1.51 5.79
C ASN A 40 -9.70 1.93 5.30
N SER A 41 -9.80 3.09 4.63
CA SER A 41 -11.08 3.53 4.07
C SER A 41 -11.63 2.58 2.99
N VAL A 42 -10.75 1.86 2.27
CA VAL A 42 -11.13 0.86 1.26
C VAL A 42 -11.53 -0.47 1.93
N ILE A 43 -10.76 -0.94 2.92
CA ILE A 43 -11.01 -2.19 3.64
C ILE A 43 -12.33 -2.14 4.42
N PHE A 44 -12.67 -0.98 4.99
CA PHE A 44 -13.89 -0.76 5.77
C PHE A 44 -14.99 -0.02 5.00
N TYR A 45 -14.97 -0.10 3.66
CA TYR A 45 -15.98 0.54 2.82
C TYR A 45 -17.35 -0.15 2.95
N GLY A 46 -18.33 0.55 3.54
CA GLY A 46 -19.72 0.08 3.67
C GLY A 46 -20.31 0.33 5.06
N LYS A 47 -21.64 0.38 5.17
CA LYS A 47 -22.42 0.68 6.41
C LYS A 47 -22.15 -0.24 7.63
N GLY A 48 -21.21 -1.18 7.53
CA GLY A 48 -20.75 -2.08 8.59
C GLY A 48 -19.35 -1.78 9.14
N GLY A 49 -18.83 -0.55 8.92
CA GLY A 49 -17.57 -0.07 9.53
C GLY A 49 -17.61 0.06 11.05
N ASP A 50 -18.79 -0.05 11.67
CA ASP A 50 -18.91 -0.29 13.10
C ASP A 50 -18.64 -1.77 13.37
N ILE A 51 -17.37 -2.09 13.63
CA ILE A 51 -17.05 -3.27 14.41
C ILE A 51 -17.73 -3.05 15.77
N ALA A 52 -18.93 -3.62 15.94
CA ALA A 52 -19.73 -3.56 17.16
C ALA A 52 -19.11 -4.38 18.29
N THR A 53 -17.79 -4.32 18.45
CA THR A 53 -17.04 -5.10 19.42
C THR A 53 -15.98 -4.18 20.01
N ASN A 54 -16.19 -3.84 21.28
CA ASN A 54 -15.32 -2.99 22.09
C ASN A 54 -13.98 -3.69 22.48
N ARG A 55 -13.55 -4.69 21.69
CA ARG A 55 -12.31 -5.44 21.92
C ARG A 55 -11.26 -4.96 20.93
N ARG A 56 -10.40 -4.09 21.45
CA ARG A 56 -9.29 -3.47 20.72
C ARG A 56 -8.40 -4.47 19.99
N GLU A 57 -8.11 -5.62 20.59
CA GLU A 57 -7.25 -6.65 19.98
C GLU A 57 -7.89 -7.29 18.73
N GLU A 58 -9.20 -7.57 18.78
CA GLU A 58 -9.93 -8.11 17.62
C GLU A 58 -10.03 -7.06 16.51
N LEU A 59 -10.20 -5.79 16.88
CA LEU A 59 -10.19 -4.68 15.93
C LEU A 59 -8.81 -4.53 15.28
N GLU A 60 -7.74 -4.60 16.06
CA GLU A 60 -6.36 -4.53 15.56
C GLU A 60 -6.06 -5.69 14.59
N MET A 61 -6.50 -6.91 14.89
CA MET A 61 -6.35 -8.05 13.96
C MET A 61 -7.20 -7.92 12.70
N SER A 62 -8.43 -7.41 12.82
CA SER A 62 -9.34 -7.21 11.69
C SER A 62 -8.80 -6.21 10.65
N VAL A 63 -7.98 -5.26 11.09
CA VAL A 63 -7.28 -4.31 10.20
C VAL A 63 -5.99 -4.94 9.67
N ARG A 64 -5.20 -5.54 10.56
CA ARG A 64 -3.83 -6.00 10.25
C ARG A 64 -3.79 -7.14 9.24
N ILE A 65 -4.70 -8.10 9.32
CA ILE A 65 -4.66 -9.29 8.45
C ILE A 65 -4.97 -8.91 6.98
N PRO A 66 -6.08 -8.22 6.67
CA PRO A 66 -6.36 -7.78 5.30
C PRO A 66 -5.31 -6.81 4.77
N GLN A 67 -4.76 -5.94 5.62
CA GLN A 67 -3.67 -5.06 5.22
C GLN A 67 -2.39 -5.82 4.84
N ALA A 68 -1.96 -6.76 5.67
CA ALA A 68 -0.79 -7.59 5.37
C ALA A 68 -1.01 -8.40 4.09
N ALA A 69 -2.20 -8.95 3.90
CA ALA A 69 -2.56 -9.66 2.67
C ALA A 69 -2.52 -8.76 1.43
N LEU A 70 -3.07 -7.55 1.51
CA LEU A 70 -3.05 -6.57 0.42
C LEU A 70 -1.62 -6.16 0.06
N VAL A 71 -0.80 -5.81 1.05
CA VAL A 71 0.62 -5.45 0.83
C VAL A 71 1.40 -6.61 0.22
N TYR A 72 1.12 -7.83 0.66
CA TYR A 72 1.75 -9.03 0.12
C TYR A 72 1.39 -9.25 -1.36
N ILE A 73 0.11 -9.21 -1.70
CA ILE A 73 -0.35 -9.34 -3.09
C ILE A 73 0.20 -8.20 -3.97
N ASN A 74 0.20 -6.96 -3.45
CA ASN A 74 0.78 -5.80 -4.12
C ASN A 74 2.30 -5.88 -4.30
N THR A 75 2.98 -6.74 -3.56
CA THR A 75 4.41 -7.01 -3.74
C THR A 75 4.61 -8.08 -4.81
N LEU A 76 3.79 -9.13 -4.80
CA LEU A 76 3.86 -10.23 -5.77
C LEU A 76 3.50 -9.77 -7.19
N MET A 77 2.50 -8.89 -7.35
CA MET A 77 2.07 -8.41 -8.68
C MET A 77 3.21 -7.74 -9.48
N PRO A 78 3.93 -6.74 -8.94
CA PRO A 78 5.10 -6.20 -9.60
C PRO A 78 6.23 -7.21 -9.72
N GLN A 79 6.49 -8.05 -8.71
CA GLN A 79 7.57 -9.05 -8.81
C GLN A 79 7.37 -9.98 -10.01
N ASP A 80 6.14 -10.43 -10.26
CA ASP A 80 5.78 -11.29 -11.39
C ASP A 80 6.05 -10.57 -12.72
N VAL A 81 5.57 -9.33 -12.88
CA VAL A 81 5.83 -8.52 -14.09
C VAL A 81 7.33 -8.26 -14.28
N LEU A 82 8.05 -7.97 -13.20
CA LEU A 82 9.49 -7.69 -13.23
C LEU A 82 10.35 -8.92 -13.53
N THR A 83 9.77 -10.14 -13.52
CA THR A 83 10.48 -11.34 -13.98
C THR A 83 10.63 -11.40 -15.50
N GLU A 84 9.80 -10.66 -16.27
CA GLU A 84 9.91 -10.66 -17.72
C GLU A 84 11.16 -9.87 -18.18
N PRO A 85 11.96 -10.41 -19.12
CA PRO A 85 13.26 -9.86 -19.48
C PRO A 85 13.21 -8.48 -20.15
N GLU A 86 12.05 -8.07 -20.65
CA GLU A 86 11.84 -6.76 -21.28
C GLU A 86 11.99 -5.62 -20.25
N TRP A 87 11.49 -5.81 -19.03
CA TRP A 87 11.55 -4.79 -17.96
C TRP A 87 12.96 -4.56 -17.43
N ALA A 88 13.83 -5.57 -17.51
CA ALA A 88 15.22 -5.46 -17.08
C ALA A 88 15.98 -4.35 -17.83
N LYS A 89 15.61 -4.08 -19.08
CA LYS A 89 16.22 -3.03 -19.93
C LYS A 89 15.49 -1.69 -19.85
N LEU A 90 14.22 -1.68 -19.45
CA LEU A 90 13.37 -0.49 -19.43
C LEU A 90 13.47 0.30 -18.11
N LEU A 91 13.70 -0.38 -16.98
CA LEU A 91 13.73 0.25 -15.66
C LEU A 91 15.02 1.03 -15.41
N LYS A 92 14.88 2.34 -15.22
CA LYS A 92 15.96 3.21 -14.76
C LYS A 92 16.12 3.10 -13.24
N PRO A 93 17.27 3.55 -12.69
CA PRO A 93 17.47 3.60 -11.24
C PRO A 93 16.40 4.42 -10.49
N ALA A 94 15.82 5.44 -11.12
CA ALA A 94 14.73 6.22 -10.55
C ALA A 94 13.43 5.41 -10.42
N ASP A 95 13.10 4.61 -11.44
CA ASP A 95 11.88 3.79 -11.46
C ASP A 95 11.94 2.71 -10.38
N ARG A 96 13.12 2.11 -10.18
CA ARG A 96 13.36 1.13 -9.11
C ARG A 96 13.16 1.72 -7.71
N ARG A 97 13.48 3.00 -7.51
CA ARG A 97 13.22 3.70 -6.24
C ARG A 97 11.74 4.05 -6.05
N GLY A 98 10.98 4.18 -7.14
CA GLY A 98 9.55 4.46 -7.10
C GLY A 98 8.66 3.23 -6.90
N LEU A 99 9.23 2.02 -6.91
CA LEU A 99 8.48 0.80 -6.66
C LEU A 99 7.95 0.79 -5.23
N THR A 100 6.64 0.68 -5.09
CA THR A 100 5.96 0.64 -3.79
C THR A 100 4.83 -0.38 -3.83
N PRO A 101 4.60 -1.15 -2.76
CA PRO A 101 3.45 -2.04 -2.66
C PRO A 101 2.18 -1.32 -2.18
N LEU A 102 2.19 0.01 -2.07
CA LEU A 102 1.12 0.78 -1.43
C LEU A 102 0.03 1.27 -2.41
N PHE A 103 0.07 0.87 -3.68
CA PHE A 103 -0.94 1.23 -4.66
C PHE A 103 -2.25 0.44 -4.45
N ARG A 104 -3.39 1.06 -4.74
CA ARG A 104 -4.73 0.45 -4.54
C ARG A 104 -5.72 0.69 -5.66
N GLN A 105 -5.30 1.30 -6.77
CA GLN A 105 -6.19 1.64 -7.89
C GLN A 105 -6.85 0.42 -8.54
N HIS A 106 -6.28 -0.78 -8.37
CA HIS A 106 -6.83 -2.04 -8.88
C HIS A 106 -7.87 -2.68 -7.93
N VAL A 107 -8.05 -2.15 -6.71
CA VAL A 107 -9.01 -2.67 -5.75
C VAL A 107 -10.37 -2.03 -6.01
N GLN A 108 -11.40 -2.86 -6.24
CA GLN A 108 -12.77 -2.41 -6.39
C GLN A 108 -13.54 -2.62 -5.07
N PRO A 109 -13.86 -1.56 -4.30
CA PRO A 109 -14.50 -1.69 -2.99
C PRO A 109 -15.99 -2.04 -3.07
N SER A 110 -16.61 -1.74 -4.21
CA SER A 110 -18.05 -1.93 -4.44
C SER A 110 -18.28 -2.69 -5.74
N GLY A 111 -19.10 -3.74 -5.68
CA GLY A 111 -19.47 -4.56 -6.83
C GLY A 111 -20.02 -5.91 -6.40
N GLU A 112 -20.60 -6.66 -7.32
CA GLU A 112 -20.99 -8.06 -7.07
C GLU A 112 -19.71 -8.93 -7.05
N VAL A 113 -19.39 -9.49 -5.89
CA VAL A 113 -18.29 -10.46 -5.76
C VAL A 113 -18.87 -11.86 -5.78
N ARG A 114 -18.66 -12.58 -6.87
CA ARG A 114 -18.90 -14.03 -6.92
C ARG A 114 -17.69 -14.73 -6.33
N LEU A 115 -17.79 -15.10 -5.06
CA LEU A 115 -16.73 -15.80 -4.35
C LEU A 115 -16.62 -17.24 -4.86
N ASP A 116 -15.47 -17.55 -5.46
CA ASP A 116 -15.06 -18.91 -5.77
C ASP A 116 -13.74 -19.19 -5.05
N VAL A 117 -13.78 -20.03 -4.02
CA VAL A 117 -12.63 -20.36 -3.18
C VAL A 117 -11.62 -21.26 -3.91
N ALA A 118 -12.04 -21.92 -5.00
CA ALA A 118 -11.14 -22.70 -5.85
C ALA A 118 -10.34 -21.80 -6.80
N LYS A 119 -10.85 -20.61 -7.12
CA LYS A 119 -10.16 -19.66 -8.00
C LYS A 119 -8.99 -19.01 -7.28
N ARG A 120 -7.78 -19.16 -7.83
CA ARG A 120 -6.54 -18.57 -7.30
C ARG A 120 -6.01 -17.49 -8.23
N LEU A 121 -5.32 -16.50 -7.66
CA LEU A 121 -4.52 -15.55 -8.43
C LEU A 121 -3.31 -16.28 -9.02
N LEU A 122 -3.10 -16.15 -10.33
CA LEU A 122 -1.93 -16.68 -11.03
C LEU A 122 -0.81 -15.64 -10.93
N LEU A 123 0.06 -15.77 -9.93
CA LEU A 123 1.24 -14.93 -9.70
C LEU A 123 2.46 -15.82 -9.47
N GLY A 124 3.61 -15.48 -10.02
CA GLY A 124 4.90 -16.17 -9.79
C GLY A 124 5.28 -17.18 -10.87
N GLY A 125 5.09 -16.86 -12.14
CA GLY A 125 5.57 -17.71 -13.25
C GLY A 125 4.89 -19.08 -13.41
N ALA A 126 3.87 -19.38 -12.61
CA ALA A 126 2.86 -20.38 -12.96
C ALA A 126 1.96 -19.81 -14.08
N SER A 127 2.58 -19.49 -15.22
CA SER A 127 1.88 -19.38 -16.48
C SER A 127 1.17 -20.72 -16.65
N ALA A 128 -0.14 -20.73 -16.42
CA ALA A 128 -0.99 -21.81 -16.86
C ALA A 128 -0.61 -22.08 -18.31
N ALA A 129 -0.11 -23.27 -18.58
CA ALA A 129 0.21 -23.73 -19.92
C ALA A 129 -0.95 -23.30 -20.82
N ARG A 130 -0.67 -22.34 -21.72
CA ARG A 130 -1.61 -21.97 -22.78
C ARG A 130 -1.96 -23.29 -23.47
N PRO A 131 -3.21 -23.77 -23.48
CA PRO A 131 -3.56 -24.80 -24.43
C PRO A 131 -3.38 -24.18 -25.81
N GLY A 132 -2.31 -24.58 -26.50
CA GLY A 132 -2.10 -24.23 -27.89
C GLY A 132 -3.28 -24.76 -28.70
N GLY A 133 -4.12 -23.83 -29.16
CA GLY A 133 -5.09 -24.07 -30.22
C GLY A 133 -4.46 -23.68 -31.55
N GLY A 134 -4.56 -24.57 -32.53
CA GLY A 134 -4.12 -24.39 -33.91
C GLY A 134 -3.42 -25.63 -34.44
#